data_AF-A0A2V3U1H9-F1
#
_entry.id   AF-A0A2V3U1H9-F1
#
_cell.length_a   1.000
_cell.length_b   1.000
_cell.length_c   1.000
_cell.angle_alpha   90.00
_cell.angle_beta   90.00
_cell.angle_gamma   90.00
#
_symmetry.space_group_name_H-M   'P 1'
#
loop_
_entity.id
_entity.type
_entity.pdbx_description
1 polymer ?
#
loop_
_entity_poly.entity_id
_entity_poly.type
_entity_poly.pdbx_seq_one_letter_code
_entity_poly.pdbx_strand_id
1 'polypeptide(L)'
;MGKIMESRSSKIVDGGKVVIPAKFRRELGIEVGDTVVMEVVDGELRIRSRDAAIAEIQKLARSFVPEGVSVVDELISDRRAEAAKE
;
A
#
# COMPACT_ATOMS: atom_id res chain seq x y z
N MET A 1 6.04 11.53 10.29
CA MET A 1 7.24 10.69 10.15
C MET A 1 7.02 9.41 10.94
N GLY A 2 7.05 8.24 10.30
CA GLY A 2 6.90 6.96 11.00
C GLY A 2 8.02 6.76 12.02
N LYS A 3 7.72 6.16 13.17
CA LYS A 3 8.72 5.90 14.21
C LYS A 3 9.69 4.82 13.70
N ILE A 4 10.99 5.12 13.67
CA ILE A 4 12.01 4.10 13.38
C ILE A 4 12.11 3.18 14.60
N MET A 5 11.70 1.92 14.45
CA MET A 5 11.75 0.93 15.53
C MET A 5 13.08 0.18 15.60
N GLU A 6 13.74 -0.09 14.46
CA GLU A 6 15.05 -0.74 14.39
C GLU A 6 15.75 -0.43 13.06
N SER A 7 17.09 -0.35 13.07
CA SER A 7 17.91 -0.18 11.86
C SER A 7 18.97 -1.28 11.78
N ARG A 8 19.14 -1.86 10.59
CA ARG A 8 20.21 -2.81 10.27
C ARG A 8 20.77 -2.50 8.90
N SER A 9 22.09 -2.58 8.77
CA SER A 9 22.75 -2.54 7.47
C SER A 9 22.56 -3.88 6.75
N SER A 10 22.25 -3.80 5.46
CA SER A 10 22.21 -4.93 4.55
C SER A 10 23.12 -4.64 3.37
N LYS A 11 23.70 -5.69 2.78
CA LYS A 11 24.53 -5.56 1.57
C LYS A 11 23.66 -5.67 0.32
N ILE A 12 24.06 -4.93 -0.71
CA ILE A 12 23.68 -5.23 -2.08
C ILE A 12 24.52 -6.44 -2.49
N VAL A 13 23.86 -7.52 -2.88
CA VAL A 13 24.50 -8.72 -3.41
C VAL A 13 24.50 -8.70 -4.93
N ASP A 14 25.06 -9.74 -5.54
CA ASP A 14 25.14 -9.86 -6.99
C ASP A 14 23.77 -9.70 -7.68
N GLY A 15 23.79 -9.06 -8.85
CA GLY A 15 22.58 -8.69 -9.59
C GLY A 15 21.74 -7.57 -8.95
N GLY A 16 22.30 -6.77 -8.03
CA GLY A 16 21.66 -5.57 -7.50
C GLY A 16 20.58 -5.81 -6.44
N LYS A 17 20.54 -7.01 -5.83
CA LYS A 17 19.53 -7.38 -4.84
C LYS A 17 19.93 -6.92 -3.44
N VAL A 18 18.96 -6.48 -2.64
CA VAL A 18 19.14 -6.22 -1.20
C VAL A 18 18.59 -7.39 -0.40
N VAL A 19 19.37 -7.86 0.58
CA VAL A 19 18.89 -8.88 1.53
C VAL A 19 18.08 -8.21 2.63
N ILE A 20 16.79 -8.54 2.73
CA ILE A 20 15.93 -8.10 3.83
C ILE A 20 16.08 -9.09 5.00
N PRO A 21 16.59 -8.66 6.17
CA PRO A 21 16.73 -9.54 7.33
C PRO A 21 15.41 -10.18 7.74
N ALA A 22 15.47 -11.40 8.28
CA ALA A 22 14.27 -12.18 8.65
C ALA A 22 13.34 -11.44 9.62
N LYS A 23 13.89 -10.64 10.55
CA LYS A 23 13.10 -9.83 11.49
C LYS A 23 12.23 -8.79 10.77
N PHE A 24 12.81 -8.06 9.81
CA PHE A 24 12.07 -7.04 9.04
C PHE A 24 11.00 -7.68 8.16
N ARG A 25 11.28 -8.84 7.55
CA ARG A 25 10.25 -9.60 6.82
C ARG A 25 9.05 -9.95 7.71
N ARG A 26 9.29 -10.43 8.93
CA ARG A 26 8.22 -10.75 9.89
C ARG A 26 7.42 -9.53 10.33
N GLU A 27 8.08 -8.42 10.61
CA GLU A 27 7.42 -7.17 11.00
C GLU A 27 6.55 -6.57 9.88
N LEU A 28 7.01 -6.71 8.64
CA LEU A 28 6.27 -6.27 7.45
C LEU A 28 5.20 -7.29 6.99
N GLY A 29 5.16 -8.48 7.60
CA GLY A 29 4.27 -9.58 7.19
C GLY A 29 4.57 -10.09 5.78
N ILE A 30 5.84 -10.14 5.38
CA ILE A 30 6.29 -10.56 4.04
C ILE A 30 6.90 -11.96 4.10
N GLU A 31 6.40 -12.85 3.26
CA GLU A 31 6.88 -14.21 3.07
C GLU A 31 7.61 -14.39 1.72
N VAL A 32 8.18 -15.57 1.51
CA VAL A 32 8.84 -15.90 0.23
C VAL A 32 7.76 -16.09 -0.84
N GLY A 33 7.87 -15.33 -1.93
CA GLY A 33 6.89 -15.35 -3.03
C GLY A 33 5.93 -14.16 -3.00
N ASP A 34 5.89 -13.41 -1.90
CA ASP A 34 5.06 -12.22 -1.80
C ASP A 34 5.54 -11.11 -2.72
N THR A 35 4.58 -10.36 -3.26
CA THR A 35 4.84 -9.13 -3.99
C THR A 35 4.90 -7.95 -3.01
N VAL A 36 5.97 -7.17 -3.10
CA VAL A 36 6.16 -5.95 -2.32
C VAL A 36 6.02 -4.71 -3.20
N VAL A 37 5.56 -3.63 -2.60
CA VAL A 37 5.53 -2.31 -3.23
C VAL A 37 6.77 -1.55 -2.78
N MET A 38 7.50 -0.98 -3.73
CA MET A 38 8.73 -0.23 -3.50
C MET A 38 8.60 1.16 -4.11
N GLU A 39 8.95 2.18 -3.34
CA GLU A 39 8.90 3.57 -3.78
C GLU A 39 10.05 4.36 -3.17
N VAL A 40 10.49 5.42 -3.86
CA VAL A 40 11.48 6.36 -3.34
C VAL A 40 10.76 7.61 -2.88
N VAL A 41 10.91 7.95 -1.61
CA VAL A 41 10.31 9.15 -1.02
C VAL A 41 11.39 9.87 -0.23
N ASP A 42 11.65 11.13 -0.56
CA ASP A 42 12.66 11.98 0.10
C ASP A 42 14.07 11.36 0.15
N GLY A 43 14.43 10.58 -0.89
CA GLY A 43 15.72 9.89 -0.97
C GLY A 43 15.77 8.56 -0.21
N GLU A 44 14.67 8.12 0.40
CA GLU A 44 14.57 6.85 1.11
C GLU A 44 13.80 5.82 0.27
N LEU A 45 14.34 4.60 0.19
CA LEU A 45 13.60 3.46 -0.37
C LEU A 45 12.64 2.91 0.68
N ARG A 46 11.34 3.06 0.44
CA ARG A 46 10.28 2.48 1.27
C ARG A 46 9.80 1.20 0.65
N ILE A 47 9.73 0.15 1.47
CA ILE A 47 9.23 -1.18 1.08
C ILE A 47 8.02 -1.49 1.94
N ARG A 48 6.89 -1.82 1.31
CA ARG A 48 5.63 -2.15 1.96
C ARG A 48 5.11 -3.49 1.41
N SER A 49 4.40 -4.25 2.25
CA SER A 49 3.58 -5.36 1.73
C SER A 49 2.44 -4.78 0.88
N ARG A 50 1.95 -5.57 -0.08
CA ARG A 50 0.82 -5.16 -0.94
C ARG A 50 -0.40 -4.74 -0.10
N ASP A 51 -0.72 -5.51 0.94
CA ASP A 51 -1.88 -5.26 1.79
C ASP A 51 -1.71 -3.98 2.61
N ALA A 52 -0.50 -3.70 3.11
CA ALA A 52 -0.21 -2.45 3.79
C ALA A 52 -0.36 -1.23 2.85
N ALA A 53 0.12 -1.35 1.62
CA ALA A 53 -0.04 -0.30 0.62
C ALA A 53 -1.52 -0.05 0.28
N ILE A 54 -2.31 -1.12 0.11
CA ILE A 54 -3.76 -1.02 -0.12
C ILE A 54 -4.46 -0.36 1.06
N ALA A 55 -4.16 -0.78 2.30
CA ALA A 55 -4.77 -0.23 3.50
C ALA A 55 -4.49 1.27 3.67
N GLU A 56 -3.27 1.72 3.34
CA GLU A 56 -2.91 3.14 3.36
C GLU A 56 -3.67 3.94 2.32
N ILE A 57 -3.76 3.44 1.08
CA ILE A 57 -4.54 4.08 0.01
C ILE A 57 -6.03 4.14 0.40
N GLN A 58 -6.58 3.07 0.96
CA GLN A 58 -7.96 3.04 1.43
C GLN A 58 -8.20 4.06 2.55
N LYS A 59 -7.26 4.20 3.49
CA LYS A 59 -7.33 5.19 4.56
C LYS A 59 -7.32 6.61 4.00
N LEU A 60 -6.45 6.88 3.02
CA LEU A 60 -6.41 8.17 2.32
C LEU A 60 -7.71 8.43 1.57
N ALA A 61 -8.21 7.46 0.81
CA ALA A 61 -9.46 7.58 0.07
C ALA A 61 -10.66 7.89 0.98
N ARG A 62 -10.74 7.23 2.15
CA ARG A 62 -11.79 7.49 3.16
C ARG A 62 -11.78 8.93 3.66
N SER A 63 -10.64 9.62 3.67
CA SER A 63 -10.58 11.04 4.07
C SER A 63 -11.30 12.00 3.11
N PHE A 64 -11.57 11.54 1.88
CA PHE A 64 -12.31 12.31 0.86
C PHE A 64 -13.79 11.94 0.78
N VAL A 65 -14.27 10.95 1.55
CA VAL A 65 -15.67 10.50 1.53
C VAL A 65 -16.44 11.22 2.64
N PRO A 66 -17.54 11.93 2.33
CA PRO A 66 -18.41 12.52 3.34
C PRO A 66 -18.99 11.46 4.29
N GLU A 67 -19.13 11.80 5.58
CA GLU A 67 -19.72 10.87 6.55
C GLU A 67 -21.15 10.48 6.18
N GLY A 68 -21.46 9.19 6.30
CA GLY A 68 -22.80 8.65 6.01
C GLY A 68 -23.14 8.49 4.53
N VAL A 69 -22.24 8.84 3.61
CA VAL A 69 -22.46 8.72 2.17
C VAL A 69 -21.82 7.45 1.62
N SER A 70 -22.61 6.63 0.92
CA SER A 70 -22.11 5.49 0.16
C SER A 70 -21.88 5.91 -1.30
N VAL A 71 -20.64 6.30 -1.60
CA VAL A 71 -20.20 6.67 -2.96
C VAL A 71 -20.44 5.53 -3.96
N VAL A 72 -20.41 4.28 -3.49
CA VAL A 72 -20.68 3.10 -4.31
C VAL A 72 -22.16 3.05 -4.72
N ASP A 73 -23.08 3.31 -3.80
CA ASP A 73 -24.51 3.27 -4.09
C ASP A 73 -24.92 4.42 -5.01
N GLU A 74 -24.35 5.62 -4.81
CA GLU A 74 -24.52 6.75 -5.73
C GLU A 74 -24.05 6.41 -7.14
N LEU A 75 -22.83 5.86 -7.28
CA LEU A 75 -22.28 5.48 -8.57
C LEU A 75 -23.11 4.40 -9.28
N ILE A 76 -23.60 3.40 -8.54
CA ILE A 76 -24.47 2.35 -9.10
C ILE A 76 -25.81 2.93 -9.55
N SER A 77 -26.40 3.83 -8.76
CA SER A 77 -27.65 4.53 -9.11
C SER A 77 -27.49 5.31 -10.41
N ASP A 78 -26.42 6.09 -10.52
CA ASP A 78 -26.13 6.90 -11.70
C ASP A 78 -25.92 6.05 -12.95
N ARG A 79 -25.15 4.96 -12.85
CA ARG A 79 -24.94 3.99 -13.95
C ARG A 79 -26.24 3.38 -14.44
N ARG A 80 -27.17 3.04 -13.53
CA ARG A 80 -28.48 2.49 -13.89
C ARG A 80 -29.38 3.54 -14.54
N ALA A 81 -29.35 4.78 -14.06
CA ALA A 81 -30.12 5.88 -14.63
C ALA A 81 -29.62 6.26 -16.03
N GLU A 82 -28.31 6.19 -16.27
CA GLU A 82 -27.69 6.40 -17.58
C GLU A 82 -28.06 5.28 -18.55
N ALA A 83 -27.92 4.01 -18.14
CA ALA A 83 -28.28 2.85 -18.97
C ALA A 83 -29.78 2.77 -19.31
N ALA A 84 -30.67 3.40 -18.54
CA ALA A 84 -32.10 3.46 -18.82
C ALA A 84 -32.48 4.57 -19.81
N LYS A 85 -31.54 5.46 -20.17
CA LYS A 85 -31.73 6.56 -21.14
C LYS A 85 -31.17 6.24 -22.54
N GLU A 86 -30.47 5.12 -22.69
CA GLU A 86 -30.05 4.53 -23.97
C GLU A 86 -31.08 3.48 -24.45
#